data_AF-A0A838QU80-F1
#
_entry.id   AF-A0A838QU80-F1
#
_cell.length_a   1.000
_cell.length_b   1.000
_cell.length_c   1.000
_cell.angle_alpha   90.00
_cell.angle_beta   90.00
_cell.angle_gamma   90.00
#
_symmetry.space_group_name_H-M   'P 1'
#
loop_
_entity.id
_entity.type
_entity.pdbx_description
1 polymer ?
#
loop_
_entity_poly.entity_id
_entity_poly.type
_entity_poly.pdbx_seq_one_letter_code
_entity_poly.pdbx_strand_id
1 'polypeptide(L)'
;MASIARDKNGTRRILFVAPDGKRPTIRLGKVSQRTAEGIKYRVEQLLESLQFNRSMEADLAEWVIGLDLDFAKKLARVGLIPDPEAKPAATLAAFLKSYIDGRVDLKPATKIVRGQIIRDLNKFFGESREVQTISPGDADDFKQWLVSRKLAPTTIHKRLQVARSFFHAMRRRKLIAENPFDGVKSAATGIKDRQRFVTRAEISQVLDACPDHHWRSIVALSRYGGLRCPSEVLSLRWQDVDWAASRIAVASPKTEHHAGKSSRTIPLFPELRTILDEAFDLAPEGAVYVVDERFRKSAMGPGGW
;
A
#
# COMPACT_ATOMS: atom_id res chain seq x y z
N MET A 1 -32.42 0.26 35.57
CA MET A 1 -32.65 1.16 36.72
C MET A 1 -31.30 1.49 37.37
N ALA A 2 -31.03 2.77 37.64
CA ALA A 2 -29.78 3.22 38.26
C ALA A 2 -30.00 3.62 39.73
N SER A 3 -28.96 3.60 40.56
CA SER A 3 -29.03 4.01 41.95
C SER A 3 -27.79 4.82 42.35
N ILE A 4 -27.96 5.73 43.31
CA ILE A 4 -26.87 6.56 43.84
C ILE A 4 -26.39 5.92 45.13
N ALA A 5 -25.08 5.66 45.23
CA ALA A 5 -24.43 5.27 46.47
C ALA A 5 -23.47 6.37 46.94
N ARG A 6 -23.41 6.55 48.27
CA ARG A 6 -22.49 7.48 48.94
C ARG A 6 -21.44 6.68 49.70
N ASP A 7 -20.18 6.99 49.47
CA ASP A 7 -19.05 6.37 50.17
C ASP A 7 -18.70 7.14 51.45
N LYS A 8 -17.97 6.50 52.38
CA LYS A 8 -17.63 7.05 53.70
C LYS A 8 -16.87 8.39 53.63
N ASN A 9 -16.11 8.63 52.56
CA ASN A 9 -15.35 9.84 52.30
C ASN A 9 -16.19 11.00 51.69
N GLY A 10 -17.52 10.82 51.58
CA GLY A 10 -18.45 11.79 51.02
C GLY A 10 -18.52 11.81 49.49
N THR A 11 -17.82 10.91 48.78
CA THR A 11 -17.96 10.78 47.32
C THR A 11 -19.23 10.02 46.96
N ARG A 12 -19.73 10.27 45.75
CA ARG A 12 -20.92 9.62 45.20
C ARG A 12 -20.59 8.83 43.95
N ARG A 13 -21.34 7.76 43.73
CA ARG A 13 -21.24 6.91 42.54
C ARG A 13 -22.61 6.46 42.09
N ILE A 14 -22.77 6.28 40.79
CA ILE A 14 -23.97 5.72 40.17
C ILE A 14 -23.70 4.26 39.85
N LEU A 15 -24.60 3.39 40.31
CA LEU A 15 -24.61 1.95 40.06
C LEU A 15 -25.78 1.65 39.14
N PHE A 16 -25.60 0.81 38.14
CA PHE A 16 -26.69 0.40 37.26
C PHE A 16 -26.42 -1.00 36.69
N VAL A 17 -27.44 -1.60 36.11
CA VAL A 17 -27.33 -2.86 35.35
C VAL A 17 -27.28 -2.48 33.87
N ALA A 18 -26.20 -2.85 33.19
CA ALA A 18 -26.04 -2.66 31.75
C ALA A 18 -26.82 -3.74 30.97
N PRO A 19 -27.14 -3.52 29.67
CA PRO A 19 -27.85 -4.50 28.84
C PRO A 19 -27.17 -5.87 28.77
N ASP A 20 -25.85 -5.93 28.96
CA ASP A 20 -25.06 -7.17 29.00
C ASP A 20 -25.16 -7.91 30.36
N GLY A 21 -26.02 -7.45 31.27
CA GLY A 21 -26.24 -8.01 32.60
C GLY A 21 -25.18 -7.62 33.63
N LYS A 22 -24.10 -6.91 33.25
CA LYS A 22 -23.08 -6.47 34.20
C LYS A 22 -23.57 -5.31 35.05
N ARG A 23 -22.91 -5.11 36.19
CA ARG A 23 -23.21 -4.03 37.14
C ARG A 23 -22.08 -2.98 37.22
N PRO A 24 -21.86 -2.20 36.15
CA PRO A 24 -20.83 -1.15 36.15
C PRO A 24 -21.14 -0.04 37.16
N THR A 25 -20.11 0.77 37.44
CA THR A 25 -20.18 1.88 38.39
C THR A 25 -19.53 3.13 37.80
N ILE A 26 -20.23 4.26 37.84
CA ILE A 26 -19.68 5.57 37.48
C ILE A 26 -19.34 6.33 38.76
N ARG A 27 -18.07 6.72 38.93
CA ARG A 27 -17.61 7.50 40.08
C ARG A 27 -17.71 9.00 39.77
N LEU A 28 -18.56 9.71 40.51
CA LEU A 28 -18.80 11.15 40.33
C LEU A 28 -17.85 12.02 41.17
N GLY A 29 -17.28 11.47 42.24
CA GLY A 29 -16.50 12.25 43.21
C GLY A 29 -17.40 13.02 44.19
N LYS A 30 -16.91 14.15 44.70
CA LYS A 30 -17.67 15.00 45.65
C LYS A 30 -18.63 15.91 44.87
N VAL A 31 -19.89 15.50 44.77
CA VAL A 31 -20.96 16.30 44.14
C VAL A 31 -22.16 16.42 45.08
N SER A 32 -23.07 17.35 44.81
CA SER A 32 -24.31 17.49 45.58
C SER A 32 -25.29 16.34 45.30
N GLN A 33 -26.29 16.14 46.18
CA GLN A 33 -27.38 15.16 45.95
C GLN A 33 -28.12 15.47 44.67
N ARG A 34 -28.51 16.74 44.50
CA ARG A 34 -29.23 17.23 43.32
C ARG A 34 -28.44 16.99 42.03
N THR A 35 -27.13 17.23 42.03
CA THR A 35 -26.27 16.95 40.86
C THR A 35 -26.22 15.46 40.54
N ALA A 36 -26.08 14.61 41.56
CA ALA A 36 -26.05 13.16 41.36
C ALA A 36 -27.40 12.62 40.84
N GLU A 37 -28.52 13.18 41.27
CA GLU A 37 -29.87 12.87 40.76
C GLU A 37 -30.02 13.26 39.29
N GLY A 38 -29.56 14.46 38.91
CA GLY A 38 -29.57 14.89 37.50
C GLY A 38 -28.75 13.97 36.59
N ILE A 39 -27.55 13.56 37.01
CA ILE A 39 -26.72 12.63 36.25
C ILE A 39 -27.35 11.23 36.22
N LYS A 40 -27.90 10.75 37.34
CA LYS A 40 -28.61 9.47 37.41
C LYS A 40 -29.75 9.42 36.40
N TYR A 41 -30.54 10.49 36.30
CA TYR A 41 -31.63 10.60 35.33
C TYR A 41 -31.11 10.46 33.88
N ARG A 42 -30.05 11.18 33.51
CA ARG A 42 -29.41 11.04 32.19
C ARG A 42 -28.90 9.63 31.91
N VAL A 43 -28.29 8.98 32.91
CA VAL A 43 -27.84 7.58 32.81
C VAL A 43 -29.01 6.63 32.58
N GLU A 44 -30.16 6.86 33.22
CA GLU A 44 -31.36 6.04 33.01
C GLU A 44 -31.90 6.21 31.58
N GLN A 45 -31.92 7.42 31.03
CA GLN A 45 -32.32 7.67 29.63
C GLN A 45 -31.37 7.01 28.61
N LEU A 46 -30.04 7.03 28.87
CA LEU A 46 -29.06 6.33 28.04
C LEU A 46 -29.27 4.81 28.08
N LEU A 47 -29.54 4.26 29.26
CA LEU A 47 -29.83 2.83 29.42
C LEU A 47 -31.09 2.42 28.68
N GLU A 48 -32.14 3.22 28.74
CA GLU A 48 -33.39 2.98 28.01
C GLU A 48 -33.14 2.97 26.49
N SER A 49 -32.40 3.97 26.00
CA SER A 49 -32.01 4.05 24.58
C SER A 49 -31.25 2.80 24.13
N LEU A 50 -30.30 2.32 24.94
CA LEU A 50 -29.52 1.12 24.64
C LEU A 50 -30.35 -0.17 24.74
N GLN A 51 -31.22 -0.27 25.75
CA GLN A 51 -32.02 -1.48 25.99
C GLN A 51 -33.08 -1.70 24.91
N PHE A 52 -33.67 -0.63 24.38
CA PHE A 52 -34.68 -0.69 23.32
C PHE A 52 -34.12 -0.42 21.92
N ASN A 53 -32.80 -0.24 21.78
CA ASN A 53 -32.13 0.09 20.53
C ASN A 53 -32.75 1.31 19.82
N ARG A 54 -33.00 2.38 20.59
CA ARG A 54 -33.59 3.64 20.11
C ARG A 54 -32.53 4.73 20.06
N SER A 55 -32.73 5.70 19.15
CA SER A 55 -31.90 6.90 19.10
C SER A 55 -32.10 7.76 20.36
N MET A 56 -31.03 8.42 20.80
CA MET A 56 -31.10 9.41 21.88
C MET A 56 -32.04 10.55 21.48
N GLU A 57 -32.87 11.00 22.41
CA GLU A 57 -33.65 12.23 22.23
C GLU A 57 -32.74 13.46 22.10
N ALA A 58 -33.23 14.51 21.45
CA ALA A 58 -32.41 15.69 21.11
C ALA A 58 -31.71 16.32 22.32
N ASP A 59 -32.44 16.51 23.43
CA ASP A 59 -31.90 17.06 24.69
C ASP A 59 -30.84 16.14 25.34
N LEU A 60 -31.01 14.82 25.26
CA LEU A 60 -30.01 13.87 25.75
C LEU A 60 -28.75 13.89 24.88
N ALA A 61 -28.92 13.95 23.55
CA ALA A 61 -27.80 14.02 22.63
C ALA A 61 -26.99 15.33 22.80
N GLU A 62 -27.67 16.47 22.97
CA GLU A 62 -27.03 17.76 23.26
C GLU A 62 -26.26 17.73 24.58
N TRP A 63 -26.84 17.12 25.62
CA TRP A 63 -26.15 16.90 26.89
C TRP A 63 -24.87 16.07 26.73
N VAL A 64 -24.90 14.98 25.95
CA VAL A 64 -23.72 14.14 25.66
C VAL A 64 -22.63 14.94 24.93
N ILE A 65 -23.00 15.80 23.98
CA ILE A 65 -22.07 16.66 23.24
C ILE A 65 -21.41 17.70 24.16
N GLY A 66 -22.15 18.21 25.14
CA GLY A 66 -21.67 19.22 26.09
C GLY A 66 -20.81 18.68 27.24
N LEU A 67 -20.56 17.36 27.31
CA LEU A 67 -19.75 16.77 28.38
C LEU A 67 -18.26 17.12 28.25
N ASP A 68 -17.59 17.29 29.39
CA ASP A 68 -16.14 17.31 29.42
C ASP A 68 -15.57 15.94 29.01
N LEU A 69 -14.36 15.95 28.42
CA LEU A 69 -13.74 14.75 27.86
C LEU A 69 -13.50 13.66 28.93
N ASP A 70 -13.16 14.03 30.16
CA ASP A 70 -12.90 13.08 31.24
C ASP A 70 -14.18 12.36 31.68
N PHE A 71 -15.30 13.07 31.73
CA PHE A 71 -16.59 12.49 32.06
C PHE A 71 -17.16 11.67 30.91
N ALA A 72 -17.05 12.14 29.66
CA ALA A 72 -17.43 11.37 28.48
C ALA A 72 -16.67 10.03 28.41
N LYS A 73 -15.36 10.02 28.69
CA LYS A 73 -14.54 8.79 28.80
C LYS A 73 -15.00 7.85 29.91
N LYS A 74 -15.54 8.37 31.03
CA LYS A 74 -16.11 7.53 32.09
C LYS A 74 -17.39 6.84 31.63
N LEU A 75 -18.25 7.54 30.90
CA LEU A 75 -19.50 6.99 30.34
C LEU A 75 -19.23 5.97 29.22
N ALA A 76 -18.30 6.27 28.31
CA ALA A 76 -17.92 5.36 27.24
C ALA A 76 -17.34 4.04 27.76
N ARG A 77 -16.50 4.10 28.80
CA ARG A 77 -15.89 2.91 29.45
C ARG A 77 -16.92 1.95 30.03
N VAL A 78 -18.08 2.46 30.43
CA VAL A 78 -19.19 1.64 30.95
C VAL A 78 -20.26 1.35 29.89
N GLY A 79 -19.97 1.66 28.61
CA GLY A 79 -20.81 1.33 27.47
C GLY A 79 -22.07 2.18 27.32
N LEU A 80 -22.15 3.33 27.99
CA LEU A 80 -23.35 4.19 27.93
C LEU A 80 -23.38 5.12 26.72
N ILE A 81 -22.22 5.51 26.20
CA ILE A 81 -22.07 6.33 25.00
C ILE A 81 -20.92 5.75 24.15
N PRO A 82 -20.86 6.06 22.84
CA PRO A 82 -19.67 5.80 22.03
C PRO A 82 -18.44 6.49 22.62
N ASP A 83 -17.26 5.91 22.41
CA ASP A 83 -16.01 6.57 22.81
C ASP A 83 -15.86 7.89 22.01
N PRO A 84 -15.79 9.05 22.69
CA PRO A 84 -15.70 10.35 22.02
C PRO A 84 -14.42 10.51 21.17
N GLU A 85 -13.40 9.67 21.39
CA GLU A 85 -12.18 9.64 20.57
C GLU A 85 -12.14 8.46 19.59
N ALA A 86 -13.16 7.60 19.55
CA ALA A 86 -13.21 6.51 18.59
C ALA A 86 -13.26 7.07 17.17
N LYS A 87 -12.11 6.99 16.49
CA LYS A 87 -12.07 7.20 15.04
C LYS A 87 -12.86 6.06 14.41
N PRO A 88 -13.70 6.34 13.39
CA PRO A 88 -14.41 5.30 12.69
C PRO A 88 -13.43 4.21 12.31
N ALA A 89 -13.71 2.97 12.73
CA ALA A 89 -12.82 1.84 12.59
C ALA A 89 -12.52 1.61 11.10
N ALA A 90 -11.39 2.13 10.63
CA ALA A 90 -10.93 1.84 9.29
C ALA A 90 -10.50 0.38 9.28
N THR A 91 -11.31 -0.47 8.64
CA THR A 91 -10.90 -1.85 8.38
C THR A 91 -9.70 -1.85 7.43
N LEU A 92 -8.85 -2.85 7.56
CA LEU A 92 -7.63 -3.00 6.77
C LEU A 92 -7.93 -2.96 5.27
N ALA A 93 -8.91 -3.74 4.80
CA ALA A 93 -9.26 -3.81 3.39
C ALA A 93 -9.78 -2.46 2.84
N ALA A 94 -10.67 -1.79 3.60
CA ALA A 94 -11.24 -0.50 3.18
C ALA A 94 -10.14 0.56 3.05
N PHE A 95 -9.21 0.61 4.02
CA PHE A 95 -8.08 1.53 3.96
C PHE A 95 -7.17 1.23 2.77
N LEU A 96 -6.75 -0.02 2.58
CA LEU A 96 -5.80 -0.39 1.54
C LEU A 96 -6.36 -0.12 0.14
N LYS A 97 -7.66 -0.40 -0.07
CA LYS A 97 -8.36 -0.11 -1.32
C LYS A 97 -8.42 1.40 -1.58
N SER A 98 -8.96 2.17 -0.64
CA SER A 98 -9.03 3.63 -0.75
C SER A 98 -7.65 4.26 -0.98
N TYR A 99 -6.63 3.73 -0.30
CA TYR A 99 -5.25 4.22 -0.45
C TYR A 99 -4.69 3.97 -1.85
N ILE A 100 -4.86 2.78 -2.44
CA ILE A 100 -4.29 2.50 -3.77
C ILE A 100 -5.08 3.20 -4.89
N ASP A 101 -6.40 3.32 -4.75
CA ASP A 101 -7.27 3.97 -5.73
C ASP A 101 -6.97 5.49 -5.79
N GLY A 102 -6.73 6.12 -4.64
CA GLY A 102 -6.38 7.54 -4.54
C GLY A 102 -4.95 7.89 -4.99
N ARG A 103 -4.10 6.92 -5.35
CA ARG A 103 -2.71 7.17 -5.78
C ARG A 103 -2.62 7.36 -7.29
N VAL A 104 -2.88 8.59 -7.73
CA VAL A 104 -2.79 9.02 -9.14
C VAL A 104 -1.35 9.09 -9.65
N ASP A 105 -0.38 9.27 -8.75
CA ASP A 105 1.05 9.38 -9.04
C ASP A 105 1.73 8.03 -9.34
N LEU A 106 1.03 6.91 -9.12
CA LEU A 106 1.58 5.58 -9.32
C LEU A 106 1.30 5.05 -10.73
N LYS A 107 2.37 4.64 -11.43
CA LYS A 107 2.26 3.90 -12.69
C LYS A 107 1.45 2.60 -12.52
N PRO A 108 0.71 2.14 -13.54
CA PRO A 108 -0.15 0.95 -13.43
C PRO A 108 0.60 -0.30 -12.96
N ALA A 109 1.81 -0.57 -13.49
CA ALA A 109 2.65 -1.68 -13.02
C ALA A 109 2.97 -1.61 -11.53
N THR A 110 3.12 -0.39 -10.97
CA THR A 110 3.34 -0.22 -9.52
C THR A 110 2.08 -0.52 -8.73
N LYS A 111 0.89 -0.18 -9.25
CA LYS A 111 -0.40 -0.56 -8.65
C LYS A 111 -0.60 -2.08 -8.65
N ILE A 112 -0.22 -2.77 -9.73
CA ILE A 112 -0.27 -4.24 -9.81
C ILE A 112 0.59 -4.86 -8.70
N VAL A 113 1.86 -4.44 -8.60
CA VAL A 113 2.78 -4.95 -7.55
C VAL A 113 2.21 -4.69 -6.17
N ARG A 114 1.80 -3.45 -5.87
CA ARG A 114 1.19 -3.11 -4.56
C ARG A 114 -0.09 -3.88 -4.28
N GLY A 115 -0.92 -4.12 -5.28
CA GLY A 115 -2.16 -4.89 -5.19
C GLY A 115 -1.91 -6.36 -4.79
N GLN A 116 -0.79 -6.94 -5.21
CA GLN A 116 -0.40 -8.26 -4.70
C GLN A 116 -0.16 -8.23 -3.18
N ILE A 117 0.46 -7.16 -2.64
CA ILE A 117 0.71 -7.04 -1.20
C ILE A 117 -0.60 -6.81 -0.44
N ILE A 118 -1.53 -6.05 -1.01
CA ILE A 118 -2.87 -5.87 -0.44
C ILE A 118 -3.57 -7.22 -0.29
N ARG A 119 -3.54 -8.09 -1.31
CA ARG A 119 -4.11 -9.43 -1.23
C ARG A 119 -3.45 -10.28 -0.15
N ASP A 120 -2.14 -10.17 0.01
CA ASP A 120 -1.41 -10.90 1.06
C ASP A 120 -1.80 -10.42 2.47
N LEU A 121 -1.86 -9.11 2.68
CA LEU A 121 -2.26 -8.51 3.95
C LEU A 121 -3.70 -8.90 4.31
N ASN A 122 -4.63 -8.79 3.36
CA ASN A 122 -6.03 -9.19 3.55
C ASN A 122 -6.16 -10.70 3.83
N LYS A 123 -5.40 -11.54 3.11
CA LYS A 123 -5.43 -12.99 3.31
C LYS A 123 -4.90 -13.42 4.67
N PHE A 124 -3.89 -12.73 5.19
CA PHE A 124 -3.29 -13.08 6.47
C PHE A 124 -4.06 -12.50 7.67
N PHE A 125 -4.35 -11.20 7.65
CA PHE A 125 -5.01 -10.52 8.78
C PHE A 125 -6.53 -10.63 8.77
N GLY A 126 -7.13 -10.89 7.61
CA GLY A 126 -8.57 -10.78 7.37
C GLY A 126 -8.97 -9.38 6.92
N GLU A 127 -9.96 -9.30 6.03
CA GLU A 127 -10.39 -8.04 5.42
C GLU A 127 -11.07 -7.08 6.41
N SER A 128 -11.79 -7.63 7.39
CA SER A 128 -12.51 -6.90 8.44
C SER A 128 -11.61 -6.51 9.62
N ARG A 129 -10.32 -6.89 9.63
CA ARG A 129 -9.41 -6.58 10.74
C ARG A 129 -9.31 -5.07 10.92
N GLU A 130 -9.52 -4.61 12.15
CA GLU A 130 -9.32 -3.22 12.52
C GLU A 130 -7.83 -2.89 12.56
N VAL A 131 -7.40 -1.83 11.87
CA VAL A 131 -5.97 -1.49 11.75
C VAL A 131 -5.30 -1.21 13.09
N GLN A 132 -6.04 -0.72 14.09
CA GLN A 132 -5.55 -0.42 15.44
C GLN A 132 -5.18 -1.67 16.24
N THR A 133 -5.74 -2.81 15.88
CA THR A 133 -5.52 -4.10 16.57
C THR A 133 -4.33 -4.88 16.02
N ILE A 134 -3.60 -4.34 15.04
CA ILE A 134 -2.44 -5.00 14.43
C ILE A 134 -1.19 -4.55 15.18
N SER A 135 -0.62 -5.47 15.95
CA SER A 135 0.57 -5.27 16.77
C SER A 135 1.88 -5.55 16.02
N PRO A 136 3.05 -5.15 16.55
CA PRO A 136 4.33 -5.55 16.01
C PRO A 136 4.53 -7.08 15.93
N GLY A 137 4.01 -7.83 16.91
CA GLY A 137 4.05 -9.29 16.89
C GLY A 137 3.27 -9.89 15.71
N ASP A 138 2.09 -9.34 15.42
CA ASP A 138 1.30 -9.74 14.25
C ASP A 138 2.06 -9.49 12.93
N ALA A 139 2.91 -8.45 12.87
CA ALA A 139 3.73 -8.16 11.70
C ALA A 139 4.93 -9.12 11.54
N ASP A 140 5.51 -9.59 12.65
CA ASP A 140 6.50 -10.66 12.64
C ASP A 140 5.87 -12.00 12.20
N ASP A 141 4.66 -12.31 12.65
CA ASP A 141 3.92 -13.49 12.21
C ASP A 141 3.58 -13.41 10.72
N PHE A 142 3.21 -12.24 10.21
CA PHE A 142 3.03 -12.03 8.77
C PHE A 142 4.32 -12.31 7.99
N LYS A 143 5.49 -11.93 8.51
CA LYS A 143 6.78 -12.28 7.91
C LYS A 143 6.99 -13.79 7.91
N GLN A 144 6.71 -14.50 9.00
CA GLN A 144 6.82 -15.97 9.05
C GLN A 144 5.88 -16.65 8.07
N TRP A 145 4.67 -16.11 7.89
CA TRP A 145 3.73 -16.57 6.89
C TRP A 145 4.24 -16.36 5.45
N LEU A 146 4.92 -15.25 5.16
CA LEU A 146 5.57 -15.07 3.86
C LEU A 146 6.71 -16.08 3.63
N VAL A 147 7.45 -16.45 4.67
CA VAL A 147 8.50 -17.48 4.62
C VAL A 147 7.90 -18.87 4.38
N SER A 148 6.81 -19.22 5.08
CA SER A 148 6.15 -20.53 4.92
C SER A 148 5.60 -20.76 3.50
N ARG A 149 5.30 -19.67 2.78
CA ARG A 149 4.94 -19.68 1.35
C ARG A 149 6.11 -19.95 0.39
N LYS A 150 7.32 -20.20 0.90
CA LYS A 150 8.54 -20.48 0.11
C LYS A 150 8.87 -19.40 -0.92
N LEU A 151 8.61 -18.14 -0.57
CA LEU A 151 8.94 -17.00 -1.42
C LEU A 151 10.45 -16.71 -1.38
N ALA A 152 10.99 -16.19 -2.49
CA ALA A 152 12.38 -15.74 -2.53
C ALA A 152 12.63 -14.61 -1.51
N PRO A 153 13.83 -14.52 -0.88
CA PRO A 153 14.15 -13.49 0.11
C PRO A 153 13.89 -12.05 -0.38
N THR A 154 14.27 -11.74 -1.62
CA THR A 154 14.02 -10.43 -2.23
C THR A 154 12.53 -10.14 -2.39
N THR A 155 11.70 -11.16 -2.65
CA THR A 155 10.25 -11.01 -2.72
C THR A 155 9.68 -10.69 -1.34
N ILE A 156 10.10 -11.42 -0.29
CA ILE A 156 9.68 -11.17 1.10
C ILE A 156 10.07 -9.76 1.52
N HIS A 157 11.32 -9.37 1.28
CA HIS A 157 11.79 -8.01 1.55
C HIS A 157 10.90 -6.96 0.88
N LYS A 158 10.58 -7.15 -0.41
CA LYS A 158 9.73 -6.21 -1.15
C LYS A 158 8.31 -6.13 -0.57
N ARG A 159 7.73 -7.26 -0.16
CA ARG A 159 6.39 -7.32 0.44
C ARG A 159 6.36 -6.56 1.77
N LEU A 160 7.35 -6.79 2.62
CA LEU A 160 7.50 -6.09 3.90
C LEU A 160 7.77 -4.60 3.73
N GLN A 161 8.59 -4.21 2.74
CA GLN A 161 8.82 -2.80 2.41
C GLN A 161 7.52 -2.08 2.04
N VAL A 162 6.68 -2.70 1.22
CA VAL A 162 5.40 -2.13 0.81
C VAL A 162 4.39 -2.13 1.96
N ALA A 163 4.30 -3.21 2.74
CA ALA A 163 3.45 -3.28 3.93
C ALA A 163 3.80 -2.15 4.91
N ARG A 164 5.09 -1.96 5.22
CA ARG A 164 5.57 -0.84 6.04
C ARG A 164 5.12 0.52 5.50
N SER A 165 5.13 0.70 4.18
CA SER A 165 4.68 1.96 3.58
C SER A 165 3.17 2.21 3.75
N PHE A 166 2.34 1.17 3.74
CA PHE A 166 0.90 1.30 3.99
C PHE A 166 0.62 1.68 5.44
N PHE A 167 1.24 0.99 6.39
CA PHE A 167 1.07 1.29 7.81
C PHE A 167 1.71 2.63 8.20
N HIS A 168 2.78 3.05 7.52
CA HIS A 168 3.28 4.43 7.64
C HIS A 168 2.22 5.47 7.22
N ALA A 169 1.48 5.21 6.13
CA ALA A 169 0.40 6.08 5.70
C ALA A 169 -0.78 6.09 6.69
N MET A 170 -1.12 4.94 7.28
CA MET A 170 -2.12 4.83 8.36
C MET A 170 -1.70 5.66 9.59
N ARG A 171 -0.43 5.57 10.00
CA ARG A 171 0.14 6.36 11.09
C ARG A 171 0.09 7.86 10.79
N ARG A 172 0.47 8.29 9.57
CA ARG A 172 0.39 9.70 9.13
C ARG A 172 -1.04 10.24 9.16
N ARG A 173 -2.04 9.40 8.92
CA ARG A 173 -3.48 9.72 9.03
C ARG A 173 -4.03 9.57 10.45
N LYS A 174 -3.15 9.29 11.43
CA LYS A 174 -3.49 9.07 12.85
C LYS A 174 -4.50 7.92 13.07
N LEU A 175 -4.56 6.94 12.17
CA LEU A 175 -5.43 5.77 12.33
C LEU A 175 -4.83 4.72 13.28
N ILE A 176 -3.51 4.76 13.46
CA ILE A 176 -2.74 3.92 14.38
C ILE A 176 -1.70 4.81 15.07
N ALA A 177 -1.32 4.45 16.31
CA ALA A 177 -0.33 5.19 17.08
C ALA A 177 1.11 4.97 16.56
N GLU A 178 1.43 3.73 16.21
CA GLU A 178 2.75 3.33 15.70
C GLU A 178 2.62 2.45 14.46
N ASN A 179 3.73 2.22 13.76
CA ASN A 179 3.74 1.33 12.60
C ASN A 179 4.25 -0.06 13.02
N PRO A 180 3.40 -1.10 13.01
CA PRO A 180 3.79 -2.44 13.46
C PRO A 180 4.90 -3.07 12.61
N PHE A 181 5.13 -2.58 11.39
CA PHE A 181 6.17 -3.08 10.48
C PHE A 181 7.54 -2.40 10.64
N ASP A 182 7.70 -1.39 11.50
CA ASP A 182 8.96 -0.64 11.64
C ASP A 182 10.11 -1.56 12.12
N GLY A 183 9.83 -2.51 13.02
CA GLY A 183 10.81 -3.48 13.54
C GLY A 183 11.10 -4.69 12.63
N VAL A 184 10.26 -4.96 11.63
CA VAL A 184 10.31 -6.22 10.86
C VAL A 184 11.44 -6.19 9.83
N LYS A 185 12.59 -6.79 10.18
CA LYS A 185 13.78 -6.84 9.30
C LYS A 185 13.70 -7.99 8.30
N SER A 186 14.12 -7.72 7.07
CA SER A 186 14.36 -8.72 6.02
C SER A 186 15.46 -8.21 5.09
N ALA A 187 16.41 -9.06 4.72
CA ALA A 187 17.46 -8.72 3.78
C ALA A 187 17.02 -9.05 2.35
N ALA A 188 17.22 -8.10 1.42
CA ALA A 188 17.15 -8.40 0.00
C ALA A 188 18.43 -9.13 -0.41
N THR A 189 18.38 -10.46 -0.47
CA THR A 189 19.50 -11.24 -0.99
C THR A 189 19.43 -11.22 -2.51
N GLY A 190 20.34 -10.48 -3.14
CA GLY A 190 20.54 -10.54 -4.59
C GLY A 190 20.96 -11.95 -5.00
N ILE A 191 20.57 -12.36 -6.20
CA ILE A 191 20.91 -13.70 -6.72
C ILE A 191 22.28 -13.64 -7.39
N LYS A 192 23.33 -13.41 -6.59
CA LYS A 192 24.71 -13.31 -7.10
C LYS A 192 25.14 -14.58 -7.85
N ASP A 193 24.74 -15.74 -7.34
CA ASP A 193 25.13 -17.04 -7.89
C ASP A 193 24.53 -17.34 -9.27
N ARG A 194 23.50 -16.57 -9.69
CA ARG A 194 22.91 -16.68 -11.04
C ARG A 194 23.41 -15.60 -11.99
N GLN A 195 24.29 -14.70 -11.55
CA GLN A 195 24.91 -13.70 -12.40
C GLN A 195 26.23 -14.26 -12.93
N ARG A 196 26.36 -14.30 -14.26
CA ARG A 196 27.62 -14.62 -14.92
C ARG A 196 27.82 -13.72 -16.13
N PHE A 197 29.06 -13.59 -16.54
CA PHE A 197 29.38 -12.95 -17.81
C PHE A 197 28.88 -13.83 -18.97
N VAL A 198 28.23 -13.18 -19.94
CA VAL A 198 27.90 -13.78 -21.24
C VAL A 198 29.06 -13.48 -22.18
N THR A 199 29.70 -14.50 -22.71
CA THR A 199 30.85 -14.35 -23.61
C THR A 199 30.44 -13.87 -25.01
N ARG A 200 31.43 -13.45 -25.82
CA ARG A 200 31.20 -13.09 -27.23
C ARG A 200 30.70 -14.28 -28.06
N ALA A 201 31.24 -15.48 -27.82
CA ALA A 201 30.80 -16.69 -28.49
C ALA A 201 29.34 -17.03 -28.17
N GLU A 202 28.95 -16.94 -26.90
CA GLU A 202 27.57 -17.22 -26.47
C GLU A 202 26.57 -16.22 -27.05
N ILE A 203 26.87 -14.92 -27.04
CA ILE A 203 25.95 -13.95 -27.66
C ILE A 203 25.87 -14.15 -29.18
N SER A 204 26.97 -14.51 -29.85
CA SER A 204 26.91 -14.85 -31.29
C SER A 204 25.91 -15.97 -31.53
N GLN A 205 26.00 -17.08 -30.78
CA GLN A 205 25.06 -18.20 -30.90
C GLN A 205 23.60 -17.78 -30.69
N VAL A 206 23.34 -16.87 -29.75
CA VAL A 206 21.98 -16.33 -29.52
C VAL A 206 21.50 -15.49 -30.70
N LEU A 207 22.38 -14.65 -31.27
CA LEU A 207 22.05 -13.81 -32.43
C LEU A 207 21.82 -14.63 -33.70
N ASP A 208 22.58 -15.72 -33.88
CA ASP A 208 22.44 -16.66 -34.99
C ASP A 208 21.14 -17.46 -34.87
N ALA A 209 20.72 -17.78 -33.65
CA ALA A 209 19.46 -18.47 -33.36
C ALA A 209 18.22 -17.55 -33.38
N CYS A 210 18.39 -16.23 -33.54
CA CYS A 210 17.25 -15.32 -33.65
C CYS A 210 16.46 -15.62 -34.93
N PRO A 211 15.13 -15.81 -34.85
CA PRO A 211 14.33 -16.25 -36.00
C PRO A 211 14.19 -15.18 -37.09
N ASP A 212 14.41 -13.91 -36.77
CA ASP A 212 14.36 -12.79 -37.70
C ASP A 212 15.18 -11.59 -37.20
N HIS A 213 15.29 -10.57 -38.06
CA HIS A 213 16.04 -9.33 -37.80
C HIS A 213 15.44 -8.52 -36.63
N HIS A 214 14.14 -8.64 -36.32
CA HIS A 214 13.54 -7.97 -35.17
C HIS A 214 14.02 -8.59 -33.85
N TRP A 215 14.01 -9.93 -33.74
CA TRP A 215 14.58 -10.60 -32.57
C TRP A 215 16.06 -10.32 -32.41
N ARG A 216 16.81 -10.31 -33.53
CA ARG A 216 18.24 -9.96 -33.53
C ARG A 216 18.44 -8.52 -33.02
N SER A 217 17.63 -7.57 -33.48
CA SER A 217 17.62 -6.18 -33.01
C SER A 217 17.31 -6.07 -31.51
N ILE A 218 16.29 -6.79 -31.02
CA ILE A 218 15.91 -6.79 -29.59
C ILE A 218 17.08 -7.25 -28.72
N VAL A 219 17.71 -8.37 -29.08
CA VAL A 219 18.85 -8.94 -28.36
C VAL A 219 20.05 -8.00 -28.41
N ALA A 220 20.40 -7.50 -29.61
CA ALA A 220 21.55 -6.62 -29.82
C ALA A 220 21.42 -5.28 -29.06
N LEU A 221 20.25 -4.63 -29.12
CA LEU A 221 19.98 -3.39 -28.39
C LEU A 221 20.08 -3.59 -26.87
N SER A 222 19.60 -4.73 -26.37
CA SER A 222 19.70 -5.07 -24.95
C SER A 222 21.15 -5.37 -24.54
N ARG A 223 21.90 -6.09 -25.38
CA ARG A 223 23.24 -6.58 -25.05
C ARG A 223 24.32 -5.52 -25.24
N TYR A 224 24.37 -4.90 -26.42
CA TYR A 224 25.41 -3.94 -26.80
C TYR A 224 25.00 -2.51 -26.44
N GLY A 225 23.73 -2.16 -26.63
CA GLY A 225 23.21 -0.83 -26.27
C GLY A 225 22.86 -0.67 -24.79
N GLY A 226 22.69 -1.77 -24.05
CA GLY A 226 22.26 -1.73 -22.65
C GLY A 226 20.85 -1.16 -22.48
N LEU A 227 19.99 -1.27 -23.51
CA LEU A 227 18.61 -0.82 -23.44
C LEU A 227 17.78 -1.74 -22.54
N ARG A 228 16.86 -1.16 -21.77
CA ARG A 228 15.85 -1.91 -21.02
C ARG A 228 14.83 -2.50 -21.99
N CYS A 229 14.66 -3.81 -21.93
CA CYS A 229 13.62 -4.52 -22.67
C CYS A 229 12.40 -4.78 -21.74
N PRO A 230 11.15 -4.53 -22.17
CA PRO A 230 10.78 -4.03 -23.50
C PRO A 230 10.83 -2.50 -23.64
N SER A 231 10.81 -1.75 -22.54
CA SER A 231 10.38 -0.34 -22.54
C SER A 231 11.20 0.61 -23.42
N GLU A 232 12.51 0.42 -23.52
CA GLU A 232 13.40 1.29 -24.31
C GLU A 232 13.61 0.69 -25.71
N VAL A 233 13.82 -0.64 -25.78
CA VAL A 233 14.01 -1.36 -27.05
C VAL A 233 12.83 -1.19 -27.99
N LEU A 234 11.60 -1.37 -27.50
CA LEU A 234 10.41 -1.31 -28.33
C LEU A 234 9.96 0.13 -28.65
N SER A 235 10.52 1.12 -27.95
CA SER A 235 10.23 2.55 -28.15
C SER A 235 11.23 3.24 -29.08
N LEU A 236 12.31 2.57 -29.48
CA LEU A 236 13.35 3.17 -30.30
C LEU A 236 12.84 3.39 -31.73
N ARG A 237 12.97 4.63 -32.21
CA ARG A 237 12.59 5.02 -33.58
C ARG A 237 13.81 5.15 -34.47
N TRP A 238 13.62 4.98 -35.77
CA TRP A 238 14.71 5.16 -36.74
C TRP A 238 15.29 6.57 -36.72
N GLN A 239 14.44 7.59 -36.53
CA GLN A 239 14.85 8.98 -36.35
C GLN A 239 15.72 9.23 -35.11
N ASP A 240 15.71 8.31 -34.13
CA ASP A 240 16.50 8.43 -32.91
C ASP A 240 17.92 7.86 -33.11
N VAL A 241 18.22 7.25 -34.27
CA VAL A 241 19.53 6.73 -34.65
C VAL A 241 20.23 7.73 -35.57
N ASP A 242 21.28 8.36 -35.06
CA ASP A 242 22.16 9.22 -35.83
C ASP A 242 23.31 8.40 -36.41
N TRP A 243 23.13 7.98 -37.66
CA TRP A 243 24.10 7.18 -38.40
C TRP A 243 25.38 7.94 -38.71
N ALA A 244 25.32 9.25 -38.93
CA ALA A 244 26.48 10.06 -39.25
C ALA A 244 27.35 10.29 -38.01
N ALA A 245 26.73 10.65 -36.87
CA ALA A 245 27.43 10.85 -35.61
C ALA A 245 27.71 9.55 -34.85
N SER A 246 27.20 8.40 -35.32
CA SER A 246 27.25 7.11 -34.62
C SER A 246 26.73 7.21 -33.18
N ARG A 247 25.50 7.73 -33.04
CA ARG A 247 24.82 7.92 -31.74
C ARG A 247 23.38 7.42 -31.80
N ILE A 248 22.85 7.01 -30.65
CA ILE A 248 21.43 6.68 -30.49
C ILE A 248 20.87 7.48 -29.32
N ALA A 249 19.78 8.20 -29.55
CA ALA A 249 18.99 8.85 -28.51
C ALA A 249 17.98 7.86 -27.92
N VAL A 250 18.17 7.46 -26.66
CA VAL A 250 17.33 6.46 -25.99
C VAL A 250 16.41 7.15 -24.99
N ALA A 251 15.11 7.14 -25.27
CA ALA A 251 14.10 7.53 -24.29
C ALA A 251 14.14 6.59 -23.07
N SER A 252 13.89 7.11 -21.87
CA SER A 252 13.93 6.37 -20.61
C SER A 252 12.60 6.49 -19.84
N PRO A 253 11.51 5.84 -20.30
CA PRO A 253 10.17 5.98 -19.71
C PRO A 253 10.12 5.67 -18.21
N LYS A 254 10.98 4.76 -17.74
CA LYS A 254 11.05 4.41 -16.31
C LYS A 254 11.47 5.59 -15.43
N THR A 255 12.35 6.46 -15.92
CA THR A 255 12.97 7.53 -15.14
C THR A 255 12.57 8.93 -15.61
N GLU A 256 11.64 9.03 -16.55
CA GLU A 256 11.18 10.29 -17.15
C GLU A 256 10.64 11.33 -16.15
N HIS A 257 10.09 10.87 -15.02
CA HIS A 257 9.59 11.72 -13.94
C HIS A 257 10.71 12.33 -13.08
N HIS A 258 11.96 11.92 -13.28
CA HIS A 258 13.12 12.54 -12.66
C HIS A 258 13.74 13.56 -13.61
N ALA A 259 13.94 14.78 -13.12
CA ALA A 259 14.57 15.85 -13.88
C ALA A 259 15.89 15.40 -14.52
N GLY A 260 16.03 15.60 -15.83
CA GLY A 260 17.21 15.24 -16.60
C GLY A 260 17.40 13.73 -16.86
N LYS A 261 16.41 12.88 -16.55
CA LYS A 261 16.52 11.41 -16.76
C LYS A 261 15.44 10.83 -17.68
N SER A 262 14.86 11.67 -18.54
CA SER A 262 13.87 11.27 -19.56
C SER A 262 14.49 10.63 -20.80
N SER A 263 15.78 10.87 -21.05
CA SER A 263 16.52 10.25 -22.15
C SER A 263 18.01 10.17 -21.83
N ARG A 264 18.75 9.42 -22.66
CA ARG A 264 20.21 9.39 -22.69
C ARG A 264 20.70 9.15 -24.11
N THR A 265 21.89 9.65 -24.43
CA THR A 265 22.55 9.33 -25.69
C THR A 265 23.59 8.24 -25.46
N ILE A 266 23.61 7.21 -26.30
CA ILE A 266 24.62 6.16 -26.28
C ILE A 266 25.39 6.13 -27.61
N PRO A 267 26.62 5.57 -27.65
CA PRO A 267 27.29 5.25 -28.91
C PRO A 267 26.51 4.21 -29.71
N LEU A 268 26.46 4.38 -31.03
CA LEU A 268 26.14 3.29 -31.95
C LEU A 268 27.40 2.44 -32.12
N PHE A 269 27.51 1.39 -31.29
CA PHE A 269 28.66 0.48 -31.32
C PHE A 269 28.74 -0.28 -32.66
N PRO A 270 29.94 -0.65 -33.15
CA PRO A 270 30.09 -1.38 -34.41
C PRO A 270 29.24 -2.66 -34.47
N GLU A 271 29.20 -3.44 -33.38
CA GLU A 271 28.40 -4.66 -33.30
C GLU A 271 26.89 -4.40 -33.42
N LEU A 272 26.44 -3.24 -32.95
CA LEU A 272 25.05 -2.82 -33.04
C LEU A 272 24.74 -2.22 -34.42
N ARG A 273 25.68 -1.48 -35.01
CA ARG A 273 25.55 -0.87 -36.34
C ARG A 273 25.21 -1.91 -37.40
N THR A 274 25.99 -2.98 -37.51
CA THR A 274 25.75 -4.04 -38.51
C THR A 274 24.33 -4.61 -38.43
N ILE A 275 23.82 -4.81 -37.22
CA ILE A 275 22.48 -5.37 -37.00
C ILE A 275 21.39 -4.35 -37.31
N LEU A 276 21.61 -3.08 -36.98
CA LEU A 276 20.65 -2.02 -37.27
C LEU A 276 20.64 -1.63 -38.76
N ASP A 277 21.78 -1.68 -39.46
CA ASP A 277 21.86 -1.49 -40.92
C ASP A 277 21.00 -2.56 -41.62
N GLU A 278 21.21 -3.85 -41.30
CA GLU A 278 20.38 -4.96 -41.82
C GLU A 278 18.89 -4.73 -41.51
N ALA A 279 18.56 -4.35 -40.27
CA ALA A 279 17.19 -4.13 -39.87
C ALA A 279 16.56 -2.89 -40.55
N PHE A 280 17.36 -1.87 -40.89
CA PHE A 280 16.90 -0.69 -41.62
C PHE A 280 16.61 -1.03 -43.07
N ASP A 281 17.50 -1.77 -43.73
CA ASP A 281 17.33 -2.22 -45.12
C ASP A 281 16.11 -3.13 -45.30
N LEU A 282 15.80 -3.95 -44.29
CA LEU A 282 14.63 -4.84 -44.29
C LEU A 282 13.35 -4.16 -43.79
N ALA A 283 13.42 -2.94 -43.26
CA ALA A 283 12.25 -2.26 -42.73
C ALA A 283 11.30 -1.85 -43.86
N PRO A 284 9.98 -2.06 -43.72
CA PRO A 284 9.00 -1.55 -44.68
C PRO A 284 9.12 -0.03 -44.85
N GLU A 285 8.81 0.46 -46.05
CA GLU A 285 8.78 1.90 -46.30
C GLU A 285 7.82 2.60 -45.33
N GLY A 286 8.28 3.69 -44.71
CA GLY A 286 7.51 4.42 -43.69
C GLY A 286 7.51 3.78 -42.30
N ALA A 287 8.26 2.69 -42.06
CA ALA A 287 8.44 2.16 -40.72
C ALA A 287 9.04 3.25 -39.79
N VAL A 288 8.39 3.47 -38.64
CA VAL A 288 8.82 4.49 -37.67
C VAL A 288 9.76 3.92 -36.61
N TYR A 289 9.56 2.66 -36.23
CA TYR A 289 10.24 2.01 -35.12
C TYR A 289 11.19 0.93 -35.61
N VAL A 290 12.31 0.75 -34.89
CA VAL A 290 13.34 -0.26 -35.19
C VAL A 290 12.79 -1.69 -35.10
N VAL A 291 11.96 -1.93 -34.09
CA VAL A 291 11.30 -3.23 -33.89
C VAL A 291 9.86 -3.14 -34.36
N ASP A 292 9.36 -4.17 -35.04
CA ASP A 292 8.00 -4.17 -35.58
C ASP A 292 6.90 -3.95 -34.53
N GLU A 293 5.78 -3.40 -34.97
CA GLU A 293 4.63 -3.07 -34.14
C GLU A 293 4.01 -4.28 -33.44
N ARG A 294 4.11 -5.50 -34.00
CA ARG A 294 3.59 -6.72 -33.37
C ARG A 294 4.15 -6.93 -31.97
N PHE A 295 5.42 -6.59 -31.74
CA PHE A 295 6.06 -6.72 -30.43
C PHE A 295 5.56 -5.66 -29.46
N ARG A 296 5.37 -4.41 -29.92
CA ARG A 296 4.76 -3.36 -29.09
C ARG A 296 3.33 -3.71 -28.69
N LYS A 297 2.51 -4.17 -29.65
CA LYS A 297 1.13 -4.60 -29.41
C LYS A 297 1.06 -5.77 -28.42
N SER A 298 1.95 -6.75 -28.56
CA SER A 298 2.02 -7.89 -27.65
C SER A 298 2.49 -7.50 -26.24
N ALA A 299 3.45 -6.58 -26.14
CA ALA A 299 3.97 -6.10 -24.85
C ALA A 299 3.03 -5.12 -24.13
N MET A 300 2.22 -4.35 -24.87
CA MET A 300 1.24 -3.43 -24.29
C MET A 300 0.09 -4.18 -23.61
N GLY A 301 0.20 -4.35 -22.29
CA GLY A 301 -0.93 -4.77 -21.47
C GLY A 301 -1.81 -3.60 -20.99
N PRO A 302 -2.91 -3.89 -20.26
CA PRO A 302 -3.74 -2.87 -19.61
C PRO A 302 -2.96 -1.94 -18.65
N GLY A 303 -1.77 -2.35 -18.22
CA GLY A 303 -0.87 -1.57 -17.37
C GLY A 303 0.30 -0.91 -18.09
N GLY A 304 0.32 -0.92 -19.43
CA GLY A 304 1.50 -0.64 -20.25
C GLY A 304 2.45 -1.85 -20.33
N TRP A 305 3.63 -1.62 -20.92
CA TRP A 305 4.76 -2.56 -20.93
C TRP A 305 5.80 -2.25 -19.84
#